data_AF-R9KKM4-F1
#
_entry.id   AF-R9KKM4-F1
#
_cell.length_a   1.000
_cell.length_b   1.000
_cell.length_c   1.000
_cell.angle_alpha   90.00
_cell.angle_beta   90.00
_cell.angle_gamma   90.00
#
_symmetry.space_group_name_H-M   'P 1'
#
loop_
_entity.id
_entity.type
_entity.pdbx_description
1 polymer ?
#
loop_
_entity_poly.entity_id
_entity_poly.type
_entity_poly.pdbx_seq_one_letter_code
_entity_poly.pdbx_strand_id
1 'polypeptide(L)' 'MAQEEIVNATIDTYMNLQRIKKANGGHDNAELDYQIKGVISKLSSMGVNVEDITL' A
#
# COMPACT_ATOMS: atom_id res chain seq x y z
N MET A 1 8.50 11.29 -14.90
CA MET A 1 7.23 10.92 -14.22
C MET A 1 6.82 12.10 -13.37
N ALA A 2 5.58 12.54 -13.50
CA ALA A 2 5.05 13.60 -12.62
C ALA A 2 4.93 13.06 -11.19
N GLN A 3 5.12 13.90 -10.17
CA GLN A 3 5.00 13.48 -8.78
C GLN A 3 3.63 12.86 -8.46
N GLU A 4 2.57 13.38 -9.07
CA GLU A 4 1.21 12.86 -8.97
C GLU A 4 1.08 11.44 -9.55
N GLU A 5 1.74 11.15 -10.67
CA GLU A 5 1.76 9.82 -11.28
C GLU A 5 2.44 8.80 -10.36
N ILE A 6 3.52 9.20 -9.68
CA ILE A 6 4.22 8.36 -8.70
C ILE A 6 3.33 8.08 -7.48
N VAL A 7 2.63 9.10 -6.99
CA VAL A 7 1.68 8.95 -5.88
C VAL A 7 0.57 7.99 -6.26
N ASN A 8 -0.08 8.19 -7.40
CA ASN A 8 -1.18 7.33 -7.87
C ASN A 8 -0.72 5.88 -8.05
N ALA A 9 0.42 5.64 -8.68
CA ALA A 9 0.97 4.30 -8.84
C ALA A 9 1.30 3.63 -7.49
N THR A 10 1.73 4.41 -6.49
CA THR A 10 1.99 3.90 -5.14
C THR A 10 0.69 3.56 -4.41
N ILE A 11 -0.38 4.35 -4.59
CA ILE A 11 -1.72 4.05 -4.08
C ILE A 11 -2.27 2.76 -4.70
N ASP A 12 -2.15 2.60 -6.02
CA ASP A 12 -2.58 1.38 -6.71
C ASP A 12 -1.84 0.14 -6.18
N THR A 13 -0.53 0.28 -5.93
CA THR A 13 0.28 -0.77 -5.32
C THR A 13 -0.24 -1.12 -3.93
N TYR A 14 -0.52 -0.12 -3.09
CA TYR A 14 -1.11 -0.33 -1.76
C TYR A 14 -2.43 -1.09 -1.82
N MET A 15 -3.36 -0.66 -2.68
CA MET A 15 -4.66 -1.33 -2.84
C MET A 15 -4.51 -2.78 -3.30
N ASN A 16 -3.58 -3.05 -4.21
CA ASN A 16 -3.31 -4.41 -4.69
C ASN A 16 -2.77 -5.31 -3.56
N LEU A 17 -1.81 -4.82 -2.76
CA LEU A 17 -1.29 -5.58 -1.62
C LEU A 17 -2.38 -5.85 -0.57
N GLN A 18 -3.27 -4.87 -0.30
CA GLN A 18 -4.41 -5.07 0.60
C GLN A 18 -5.39 -6.14 0.08
N ARG A 19 -5.67 -6.16 -1.23
CA ARG A 19 -6.48 -7.21 -1.87
C ARG A 19 -5.82 -8.58 -1.76
N ILE A 20 -4.51 -8.67 -2.00
CA ILE A 20 -3.74 -9.91 -1.84
C ILE A 20 -3.81 -10.38 -0.39
N LYS A 21 -3.62 -9.48 0.59
CA LYS A 21 -3.70 -9.82 2.02
C LYS A 21 -5.07 -10.35 2.40
N LYS A 22 -6.15 -9.74 1.89
CA LYS A 22 -7.51 -10.24 2.06
C LYS A 22 -7.70 -11.63 1.43
N ALA A 23 -7.20 -11.82 0.20
CA ALA A 23 -7.25 -13.11 -0.50
C ALA A 23 -6.37 -14.19 0.15
N ASN A 24 -5.32 -13.79 0.88
CA ASN A 24 -4.43 -14.70 1.61
C ASN A 24 -5.14 -15.39 2.79
N GLY A 25 -6.38 -14.99 3.10
CA GLY A 25 -7.28 -15.74 3.99
C GLY A 25 -6.82 -15.80 5.44
N GLY A 26 -5.99 -14.85 5.88
CA GLY A 26 -5.43 -14.84 7.23
C GLY A 26 -4.21 -15.74 7.42
N HIS A 27 -3.64 -16.32 6.35
CA HIS A 27 -2.33 -16.96 6.43
C HIS A 27 -1.24 -15.92 6.71
N ASP A 28 -0.36 -16.26 7.64
CA ASP A 28 0.82 -15.46 7.93
C ASP A 28 1.73 -15.37 6.70
N ASN A 29 1.99 -14.13 6.27
CA ASN A 29 2.92 -13.85 5.18
C ASN A 29 3.73 -12.60 5.55
N ALA A 30 4.87 -12.84 6.20
CA ALA A 30 5.74 -11.78 6.71
C ALA A 30 6.27 -10.85 5.61
N GLU A 31 6.49 -11.39 4.39
CA GLU A 31 6.93 -10.59 3.25
C GLU A 31 5.81 -9.66 2.77
N LEU A 32 4.57 -10.16 2.68
CA LEU A 32 3.42 -9.34 2.32
C LEU A 32 3.20 -8.20 3.33
N ASP A 33 3.32 -8.49 4.62
CA ASP A 33 3.23 -7.49 5.68
C ASP A 33 4.36 -6.46 5.61
N TYR A 34 5.58 -6.91 5.32
CA TYR A 34 6.73 -6.02 5.12
C TYR A 34 6.53 -5.08 3.93
N GLN A 35 6.07 -5.60 2.80
CA GLN A 35 5.76 -4.80 1.62
C GLN A 35 4.68 -3.75 1.90
N ILE A 36 3.60 -4.14 2.58
CA ILE A 36 2.52 -3.21 2.97
C ILE A 36 3.08 -2.08 3.86
N LYS A 37 3.91 -2.40 4.88
CA LYS A 37 4.56 -1.40 5.74
C LYS A 37 5.48 -0.46 4.95
N GLY A 38 6.22 -0.99 3.99
CA GLY A 38 7.09 -0.20 3.13
C GLY A 38 6.31 0.80 2.27
N VAL A 39 5.22 0.35 1.66
CA VAL A 39 4.35 1.21 0.84
C VAL A 39 3.64 2.27 1.69
N ILE A 40 3.15 1.91 2.89
CA ILE A 40 2.59 2.87 3.86
C ILE A 40 3.60 3.97 4.18
N SER A 41 4.83 3.59 4.54
CA SER A 41 5.88 4.57 4.89
C SER A 41 6.20 5.49 3.73
N LYS A 42 6.20 4.96 2.50
CA LYS A 42 6.43 5.74 1.29
C LYS A 42 5.30 6.73 1.02
N LEU A 43 4.05 6.31 1.14
CA LEU A 43 2.87 7.18 1.01
C LEU A 43 2.88 8.30 2.05
N SER A 44 3.17 7.98 3.32
CA SER A 44 3.34 8.98 4.38
C SER A 44 4.45 9.99 4.05
N SER A 45 5.59 9.53 3.52
CA SER A 45 6.68 10.43 3.12
C SER A 45 6.32 11.36 1.96
N MET A 46 5.31 11.00 1.17
CA MET A 46 4.75 11.81 0.09
C MET A 46 3.57 12.70 0.54
N GLY A 47 3.24 12.70 1.84
CA GLY A 47 2.14 13.49 2.41
C GLY A 47 0.76 12.86 2.24
N VAL A 48 0.69 11.58 1.87
CA VAL A 48 -0.57 10.85 1.67
C VAL A 48 -0.92 10.09 2.95
N ASN A 49 -2.10 10.35 3.52
CA ASN A 49 -2.62 9.57 4.63
C ASN A 49 -3.29 8.29 4.11
N VAL A 50 -2.80 7.14 4.56
CA VAL A 50 -3.29 5.82 4.12
C VAL A 50 -4.65 5.46 4.72
N GLU A 51 -5.02 6.06 5.86
CA GLU A 51 -6.34 5.87 6.47
C GLU A 51 -7.46 6.40 5.56
N ASP A 52 -7.16 7.42 4.75
CA ASP A 52 -8.10 7.99 3.76
C ASP A 52 -8.28 7.09 2.52
N ILE A 53 -7.41 6.07 2.35
CA ILE A 53 -7.43 5.14 1.21
C ILE A 53 -8.16 3.84 1.55
N THR A 54 -8.17 3.45 2.83
CA THR A 54 -8.83 2.23 3.29
C THR A 54 -10.35 2.44 3.42
N LEU A 55 -11.13 1.62 2.69
CA LEU A 55 -12.58 1.44 2.86
C LEU A 55 -12.91 0.50 4.04
#